data_AF-A0A349GAP1-F1
#
_entry.id   AF-A0A349GAP1-F1
#
_cell.length_a   1.000
_cell.length_b   1.000
_cell.length_c   1.000
_cell.angle_alpha   90.00
_cell.angle_beta   90.00
_cell.angle_gamma   90.00
#
_symmetry.space_group_name_H-M   'P 1'
#
loop_
_entity.id
_entity.type
_entity.pdbx_description
1 polymer ?
#
loop_
_entity_poly.entity_id
_entity_poly.type
_entity_poly.pdbx_seq_one_letter_code
_entity_poly.pdbx_strand_id
1 'polypeptide(L)'
;MIDFDKAVIAGPFHPAFGELVYANLFLKAMIRCIESMDLHEAGNNLVISVNSRKVSIAIGQKQSNQIELTHLLRKNYPHKTIELKINGNPDIEHNKIRLSMGDQHAMVNIIN
;
A
#
# COMPACT_ATOMS: atom_id res chain seq x y z
N MET A 1 -28.21 32.06 15.88
CA MET A 1 -28.71 31.48 14.63
C MET A 1 -27.62 30.53 14.15
N ILE A 2 -27.86 29.22 14.24
CA ILE A 2 -26.87 28.19 13.86
C ILE A 2 -27.20 27.82 12.42
N ASP A 3 -26.29 28.12 11.51
CA ASP A 3 -26.43 27.83 10.07
C ASP A 3 -26.00 26.38 9.81
N PHE A 4 -27.00 25.49 9.75
CA PHE A 4 -26.85 24.08 9.35
C PHE A 4 -26.98 23.99 7.82
N ASP A 5 -26.00 24.50 7.07
CA ASP A 5 -26.11 24.52 5.59
C ASP A 5 -24.87 23.96 4.86
N LYS A 6 -24.43 22.76 5.26
CA LYS A 6 -23.64 21.88 4.38
C LYS A 6 -24.03 20.42 4.53
N ALA A 7 -25.33 20.15 4.49
CA ALA A 7 -25.84 18.86 4.03
C ALA A 7 -25.59 18.77 2.51
N VAL A 8 -24.33 18.60 2.12
CA VAL A 8 -23.99 18.23 0.75
C VAL A 8 -24.61 16.87 0.52
N ILE A 9 -25.68 16.87 -0.26
CA ILE A 9 -26.29 15.70 -0.88
C ILE A 9 -25.17 14.99 -1.64
N ALA A 10 -24.54 14.00 -1.01
CA ALA A 10 -23.57 13.14 -1.66
C ALA A 10 -24.36 12.26 -2.63
N GLY A 11 -24.31 12.60 -3.92
CA GLY A 11 -24.64 11.64 -4.96
C GLY A 11 -23.78 10.37 -4.83
N PRO A 12 -24.13 9.28 -5.53
CA PRO A 12 -23.60 7.92 -5.30
C PRO A 12 -22.08 7.74 -5.48
N PHE A 13 -21.34 8.80 -5.83
CA PHE A 13 -19.90 8.79 -6.05
C PHE A 13 -19.25 10.00 -5.36
N HIS A 14 -19.10 9.93 -4.05
CA HIS A 14 -18.20 10.86 -3.36
C HIS A 14 -16.74 10.50 -3.73
N PRO A 15 -15.91 11.43 -4.26
CA PRO A 15 -14.54 11.14 -4.69
C PRO A 15 -13.68 10.43 -3.64
N ALA A 16 -13.94 10.71 -2.35
CA ALA A 16 -13.25 10.03 -1.24
C ALA A 16 -13.55 8.51 -1.18
N PHE A 17 -14.73 8.04 -1.59
CA PHE A 17 -15.01 6.59 -1.64
C PHE A 17 -14.12 5.89 -2.68
N GLY A 18 -13.90 6.52 -3.83
CA GLY A 18 -12.99 5.99 -4.85
C GLY A 18 -11.57 5.85 -4.31
N GLU A 19 -11.04 6.90 -3.67
CA GLU A 19 -9.70 6.87 -3.08
C GLU A 19 -9.55 5.79 -2.00
N LEU A 20 -10.56 5.60 -1.14
CA LEU A 20 -10.55 4.55 -0.12
C LEU A 20 -10.55 3.15 -0.75
N VAL A 21 -11.36 2.93 -1.79
CA VAL A 21 -11.37 1.66 -2.54
C VAL A 21 -10.00 1.40 -3.18
N TYR A 22 -9.43 2.41 -3.85
CA TYR A 22 -8.10 2.26 -4.45
C TYR A 22 -7.03 1.99 -3.39
N ALA A 23 -7.02 2.72 -2.28
CA ALA A 23 -6.09 2.48 -1.17
C ALA A 23 -6.21 1.04 -0.64
N ASN A 24 -7.43 0.50 -0.53
CA ASN A 24 -7.66 -0.89 -0.11
C ASN A 24 -7.14 -1.90 -1.14
N LEU A 25 -7.32 -1.64 -2.45
CA LEU A 25 -6.76 -2.49 -3.52
C LEU A 25 -5.23 -2.53 -3.46
N PHE A 26 -4.59 -1.38 -3.24
CA PHE A 26 -3.14 -1.31 -3.04
C PHE A 26 -2.71 -2.13 -1.82
N LEU A 27 -3.40 -2.01 -0.68
CA LEU A 27 -3.11 -2.80 0.51
C LEU A 27 -3.17 -4.32 0.22
N LYS A 28 -4.27 -4.78 -0.38
CA LYS A 28 -4.44 -6.20 -0.74
C LYS A 28 -3.35 -6.70 -1.67
N ALA A 29 -2.98 -5.91 -2.67
CA ALA A 29 -1.91 -6.26 -3.61
C ALA A 29 -0.53 -6.32 -2.91
N MET A 30 -0.22 -5.37 -2.03
CA MET A 30 1.03 -5.37 -1.25
C MET A 30 1.11 -6.59 -0.31
N ILE A 31 0.01 -6.95 0.35
CA ILE A 31 -0.05 -8.14 1.21
C ILE A 31 0.21 -9.40 0.38
N ARG A 32 -0.49 -9.58 -0.74
CA ARG A 32 -0.24 -10.72 -1.65
C ARG A 32 1.21 -10.79 -2.12
N CYS A 33 1.84 -9.64 -2.36
CA CYS A 33 3.23 -9.58 -2.77
C CYS A 33 4.17 -10.05 -1.63
N ILE A 34 3.92 -9.62 -0.40
CA ILE A 34 4.67 -10.05 0.79
C ILE A 34 4.50 -11.55 1.00
N GLU A 35 3.27 -12.07 0.92
CA GLU A 35 2.95 -13.49 1.09
C GLU A 35 3.57 -14.37 -0.01
N SER A 36 3.81 -13.81 -1.20
CA SER A 36 4.46 -14.53 -2.30
C SER A 36 5.98 -14.65 -2.15
N MET A 37 6.57 -14.00 -1.14
CA MET A 37 8.01 -13.99 -0.92
C MET A 37 8.38 -14.70 0.39
N ASP A 38 9.47 -15.46 0.34
CA ASP A 38 10.08 -16.00 1.54
C ASP A 38 10.99 -14.94 2.18
N LEU A 39 10.44 -14.20 3.14
CA LEU A 39 11.17 -13.16 3.83
C LEU A 39 12.01 -13.67 5.01
N HIS A 40 12.00 -14.97 5.34
CA HIS A 40 12.77 -15.50 6.48
C HIS A 40 14.27 -15.29 6.26
N GLU A 41 14.78 -15.70 5.11
CA GLU A 41 16.21 -15.62 4.74
C GLU A 41 16.57 -14.37 3.93
N ALA A 42 15.59 -13.51 3.58
CA ALA A 42 15.83 -12.28 2.83
C ALA A 42 16.59 -11.21 3.67
N GLY A 43 16.94 -10.06 3.08
CA GLY A 43 17.54 -8.94 3.84
C GLY A 43 16.60 -8.36 4.93
N ASN A 44 16.92 -7.20 5.51
CA ASN A 44 16.04 -6.52 6.48
C ASN A 44 15.27 -5.32 5.87
N ASN A 45 15.65 -4.89 4.67
CA ASN A 45 15.10 -3.72 4.02
C ASN A 45 14.05 -4.13 2.99
N LEU A 46 12.78 -3.90 3.32
CA LEU A 46 11.65 -4.17 2.46
C LEU A 46 11.24 -2.89 1.72
N VAL A 47 11.42 -2.87 0.40
CA VAL A 47 11.05 -1.74 -0.45
C VAL A 47 9.88 -2.10 -1.34
N ILE A 48 8.77 -1.39 -1.17
CA ILE A 48 7.60 -1.45 -2.05
C ILE A 48 7.65 -0.25 -2.99
N SER A 49 7.82 -0.53 -4.28
CA SER A 49 7.83 0.45 -5.35
C SER A 49 6.52 0.42 -6.11
N VAL A 50 5.88 1.58 -6.22
CA VAL A 50 4.66 1.81 -7.01
C VAL A 50 4.92 2.92 -8.03
N ASN A 51 4.02 3.09 -8.99
CA ASN A 51 4.06 4.26 -9.86
C ASN A 51 4.15 5.56 -9.02
N SER A 52 5.02 6.49 -9.40
CA SER A 52 5.25 7.74 -8.65
C SER A 52 3.98 8.56 -8.38
N ARG A 53 2.99 8.49 -9.28
CA ARG A 53 1.68 9.17 -9.12
C ARG A 53 0.73 8.47 -8.15
N LYS A 54 1.09 7.28 -7.65
CA LYS A 54 0.24 6.42 -6.82
C LYS A 54 0.77 6.23 -5.40
N VAL A 55 1.92 6.83 -5.06
CA VAL A 55 2.56 6.71 -3.73
C VAL A 55 1.61 7.08 -2.59
N SER A 56 0.92 8.21 -2.70
CA SER A 56 -0.01 8.65 -1.65
C SER A 56 -1.18 7.67 -1.46
N ILE A 57 -1.70 7.11 -2.55
CA ILE A 57 -2.77 6.09 -2.50
C ILE A 57 -2.25 4.79 -1.88
N ALA A 58 -1.02 4.38 -2.23
CA ALA A 58 -0.38 3.17 -1.71
C ALA A 58 -0.12 3.27 -0.21
N ILE A 59 0.40 4.42 0.27
CA ILE A 59 0.60 4.72 1.70
C ILE A 59 -0.74 4.74 2.44
N GLY A 60 -1.82 5.14 1.76
CA GLY A 60 -3.16 5.24 2.31
C GLY A 60 -3.38 6.54 3.09
N GLN A 61 -4.64 6.86 3.36
CA GLN A 61 -5.00 8.04 4.16
C GLN A 61 -4.41 7.92 5.56
N LYS A 62 -3.75 8.98 6.04
CA LYS A 62 -3.06 8.97 7.35
C LYS A 62 -2.09 7.80 7.53
N GLN A 63 -1.47 7.33 6.44
CA GLN A 63 -0.53 6.20 6.45
C GLN A 63 -1.15 4.85 6.87
N SER A 64 -2.48 4.70 6.74
CA SER A 64 -3.20 3.50 7.19
C SER A 64 -2.62 2.20 6.66
N ASN A 65 -2.24 2.16 5.37
CA ASN A 65 -1.72 0.95 4.76
C ASN A 65 -0.30 0.66 5.23
N GLN A 66 0.54 1.70 5.37
CA GLN A 66 1.89 1.52 5.89
C GLN A 66 1.90 0.99 7.33
N ILE A 67 0.97 1.49 8.17
CA ILE A 67 0.78 1.00 9.54
C ILE A 67 0.35 -0.47 9.51
N GLU A 68 -0.65 -0.82 8.71
CA GLU A 68 -1.17 -2.18 8.59
C GLU A 68 -0.08 -3.17 8.14
N LEU A 69 0.69 -2.82 7.11
CA LEU A 69 1.80 -3.63 6.63
C LEU A 69 2.90 -3.79 7.68
N THR A 70 3.22 -2.72 8.41
CA THR A 70 4.20 -2.79 9.50
C THR A 70 3.72 -3.73 10.61
N HIS A 71 2.44 -3.68 10.96
CA HIS A 71 1.85 -4.56 11.95
C HIS A 71 1.89 -6.02 11.50
N LEU A 72 1.50 -6.29 10.25
CA LEU A 72 1.56 -7.62 9.64
C LEU A 72 2.98 -8.19 9.65
N LEU A 73 3.98 -7.40 9.23
CA LEU A 73 5.38 -7.84 9.22
C LEU A 73 5.90 -8.18 10.61
N ARG A 74 5.60 -7.35 11.62
CA ARG A 74 5.99 -7.62 13.02
C ARG A 74 5.31 -8.87 13.59
N LYS A 75 4.05 -9.11 13.21
CA LYS A 75 3.28 -10.27 13.64
C LYS A 75 3.82 -11.56 13.01
N ASN A 76 4.11 -11.54 11.71
CA ASN A 76 4.53 -12.73 10.96
C ASN A 76 6.03 -13.03 11.09
N TYR A 77 6.85 -12.01 11.34
CA TYR A 77 8.30 -12.12 11.48
C TYR A 77 8.81 -11.51 12.81
N PRO A 78 8.37 -12.02 13.97
CA PRO A 78 8.65 -11.41 15.28
C PRO A 78 10.14 -11.41 15.66
N HIS A 79 10.94 -12.29 15.05
CA HIS A 79 12.40 -12.39 15.28
C HIS A 79 13.22 -11.54 14.31
N LYS A 80 12.58 -10.73 13.46
CA LYS A 80 13.24 -9.96 12.41
C LYS A 80 12.78 -8.51 12.41
N THR A 81 13.73 -7.59 12.47
CA THR A 81 13.46 -6.16 12.31
C THR A 81 13.43 -5.84 10.82
N ILE A 82 12.22 -5.73 10.25
CA ILE A 82 12.01 -5.36 8.86
C ILE A 82 11.75 -3.85 8.75
N GLU A 83 12.59 -3.15 7.99
CA GLU A 83 12.41 -1.74 7.67
C GLU A 83 11.60 -1.62 6.36
N LEU A 84 10.33 -1.20 6.48
CA LEU A 84 9.44 -1.00 5.33
C LEU A 84 9.57 0.42 4.76
N LYS A 85 9.82 0.52 3.45
CA LYS A 85 9.78 1.78 2.69
C LYS A 85 8.85 1.64 1.49
N ILE A 86 7.93 2.61 1.33
CA ILE A 86 7.09 2.73 0.13
C ILE A 86 7.63 3.91 -0.68
N ASN A 87 8.04 3.67 -1.93
CA ASN A 87 8.57 4.72 -2.81
C ASN A 87 7.87 4.75 -4.18
N GLY A 88 8.04 5.89 -4.85
CA GLY A 88 7.55 6.10 -6.20
C GLY A 88 8.63 5.83 -7.22
N ASN A 89 8.31 5.05 -8.25
CA ASN A 89 9.15 4.83 -9.41
C ASN A 89 8.33 5.13 -10.68
N PRO A 90 8.74 6.09 -11.53
CA PRO A 90 8.00 6.45 -12.75
C PRO A 90 7.95 5.32 -13.79
N ASP A 91 8.89 4.37 -13.74
CA ASP A 91 9.00 3.24 -14.68
C ASP A 91 8.05 2.09 -14.33
N ILE A 92 7.40 2.15 -13.16
CA ILE A 92 6.40 1.15 -12.75
C ILE A 92 5.04 1.55 -13.31
N GLU A 93 4.39 0.61 -13.99
CA GLU A 93 3.03 0.79 -14.51
C GLU A 93 2.01 1.07 -13.40
N HIS A 94 0.96 1.83 -13.73
CA HIS A 94 -0.04 2.29 -12.74
C HIS A 94 -0.77 1.18 -11.98
N ASN A 95 -0.87 -0.01 -12.58
CA ASN A 95 -1.54 -1.19 -12.06
C ASN A 95 -0.57 -2.24 -11.49
N LYS A 96 0.72 -1.92 -11.34
CA LYS A 96 1.73 -2.84 -10.83
C LYS A 96 2.36 -2.33 -9.55
N ILE A 97 2.75 -3.29 -8.72
CA ILE A 97 3.56 -3.08 -7.54
C ILE A 97 4.78 -3.96 -7.67
N ARG A 98 5.96 -3.38 -7.44
CA ARG A 98 7.20 -4.12 -7.28
C ARG A 98 7.56 -4.14 -5.81
N LEU A 99 8.01 -5.29 -5.33
CA LEU A 99 8.55 -5.44 -4.00
C LEU A 99 9.99 -5.95 -4.11
N SER A 100 10.86 -5.44 -3.24
CA SER A 100 12.30 -5.74 -3.24
C SER A 100 12.76 -5.98 -1.81
N MET A 101 13.53 -7.04 -1.56
CA MET A 101 14.17 -7.29 -0.27
C MET A 101 15.49 -8.03 -0.46
N GLY A 102 16.61 -7.34 -0.24
CA GLY A 102 17.92 -7.85 -0.67
C GLY A 102 17.95 -8.03 -2.19
N ASP A 103 18.36 -9.22 -2.65
CA ASP A 103 18.41 -9.60 -4.08
C ASP A 103 17.07 -10.15 -4.60
N GLN A 104 16.08 -10.35 -3.73
CA GLN A 104 14.78 -10.87 -4.12
C GLN A 104 13.85 -9.75 -4.59
N HIS A 105 13.15 -10.01 -5.69
CA HIS A 105 12.14 -9.11 -6.23
C HIS A 105 10.89 -9.87 -6.63
N ALA A 106 9.72 -9.28 -6.35
CA ALA A 106 8.43 -9.76 -6.82
C ALA A 106 7.66 -8.62 -7.50
N MET A 107 6.78 -8.98 -8.43
CA MET A 107 5.91 -8.03 -9.13
C MET A 107 4.50 -8.58 -9.20
N VAL A 108 3.54 -7.76 -8.78
CA VAL A 108 2.11 -8.14 -8.75
C VAL A 108 1.26 -7.07 -9.41
N ASN A 109 0.14 -7.51 -10.01
CA ASN A 109 -0.90 -6.61 -10.49
C ASN A 109 -1.85 -6.25 -9.34
N ILE A 110 -2.30 -4.99 -9.32
CA ILE A 110 -3.24 -4.45 -8.33
C ILE A 110 -4.66 -4.98 -8.59
N ILE A 111 -5.00 -5.20 -9.85
CA ILE A 111 -6.28 -5.71 -10.32
C ILE A 111 -5.98 -6.96 -11.14
N ASN A 112 -6.61 -8.09 -10.78
CA ASN A 112 -6.64 -9.31 -11.58
C ASN A 112 -7.85 -9.29 -12.51
#